data_AF-A0A9W6BE16-F1
#
_entry.id   AF-A0A9W6BE16-F1
#
_cell.length_a   1.000
_cell.length_b   1.000
_cell.length_c   1.000
_cell.angle_alpha   90.00
_cell.angle_beta   90.00
_cell.angle_gamma   90.00
#
_symmetry.space_group_name_H-M   'P 1'
#
loop_
_entity.id
_entity.type
_entity.pdbx_description
1 polymer ?
#
loop_
_entity_poly.entity_id
_entity_poly.type
_entity_poly.pdbx_seq_one_letter_code
_entity_poly.pdbx_strand_id
1 'polypeptide(L)'
;MVDEEAASLVEVVVAVARLLPPPGQRAVSDVCWELMDQTEPQVTHTGLVRALMAAHVTLRGTEDLPALRAVAGHVQEVIGKAGDETQAECSAPGALHDGTAQLAAMEALRLLEGHLAEGEELMAAAVRGGGCGGGGGAEEAAAGAGRGGVAPGGGAAAARSVGQLVEALCRRLAAVVDVLQTVVQTRLGNPQVLEVQTEVLIKTYKLLGALAKAHLPTKGSAAAASAAPPPPPLGRPFHDLVARVHRDLTPPVYAAVGEDLSAAPQAAPQAGGEEGGGAMRLSSAKLRRDAKSYSRLVHAIEDWEKQLLALEKAFKAQGVNLMRGAKRSTNRDFKIMAR
;
A
#
# COMPACT_ATOMS: atom_id res chain seq x y z
N MET A 1 -17.12 -22.33 -19.61
CA MET A 1 -18.56 -22.30 -19.27
C MET A 1 -18.76 -22.64 -17.80
N VAL A 2 -18.44 -23.87 -17.35
CA VAL A 2 -18.63 -24.29 -15.94
C VAL A 2 -17.93 -23.37 -14.93
N ASP A 3 -16.70 -22.93 -15.21
CA ASP A 3 -15.96 -22.09 -14.25
C ASP A 3 -16.38 -20.61 -14.23
N GLU A 4 -17.01 -20.13 -15.31
CA GLU A 4 -17.56 -18.77 -15.40
C GLU A 4 -18.89 -18.67 -14.65
N GLU A 5 -19.70 -19.73 -14.74
CA GLU A 5 -20.88 -19.94 -13.89
C GLU A 5 -20.48 -20.07 -12.42
N ALA A 6 -19.38 -20.77 -12.11
CA ALA A 6 -18.86 -20.88 -10.74
C ALA A 6 -18.42 -19.53 -10.17
N ALA A 7 -17.71 -18.70 -10.95
CA ALA A 7 -17.33 -17.36 -10.51
C ALA A 7 -18.58 -16.49 -10.24
N SER A 8 -19.58 -16.54 -11.13
CA SER A 8 -20.85 -15.83 -10.95
C SER A 8 -21.60 -16.32 -9.71
N LEU A 9 -21.57 -17.63 -9.43
CA LEU A 9 -22.17 -18.19 -8.22
C LEU A 9 -21.49 -17.68 -6.96
N VAL A 10 -20.15 -17.56 -6.95
CA VAL A 10 -19.41 -16.96 -5.83
C VAL A 10 -19.86 -15.51 -5.61
N GLU A 11 -20.03 -14.72 -6.67
CA GLU A 11 -20.52 -13.34 -6.55
C GLU A 11 -21.93 -13.27 -5.94
N VAL A 12 -22.84 -14.17 -6.34
CA VAL A 12 -24.18 -14.28 -5.75
C VAL A 12 -24.10 -14.67 -4.27
N VAL A 13 -23.25 -15.65 -3.92
CA VAL A 13 -23.03 -16.06 -2.53
C VAL A 13 -22.49 -14.90 -1.69
N VAL A 14 -21.53 -14.14 -2.21
CA VAL A 14 -20.98 -12.95 -1.54
C VAL A 14 -22.06 -11.88 -1.34
N ALA A 15 -22.90 -11.64 -2.35
CA ALA A 15 -23.99 -10.67 -2.26
C ALA A 15 -25.00 -11.05 -1.15
N VAL A 16 -25.35 -12.34 -1.05
CA VAL A 16 -26.21 -12.86 0.02
C VAL A 16 -25.49 -12.82 1.36
N ALA A 17 -24.20 -13.18 1.42
CA ALA A 17 -23.41 -13.20 2.65
C ALA A 17 -23.32 -11.81 3.28
N ARG A 18 -23.26 -10.73 2.48
CA ARG A 18 -23.29 -9.34 2.98
C ARG A 18 -24.56 -8.98 3.75
N LEU A 19 -25.66 -9.74 3.57
CA LEU A 19 -26.89 -9.58 4.35
C LEU A 19 -26.86 -10.32 5.69
N LEU A 20 -25.88 -11.21 5.90
CA LEU A 20 -25.70 -11.95 7.15
C LEU A 20 -25.02 -11.08 8.21
N PRO A 21 -25.22 -11.39 9.51
CA PRO A 21 -24.44 -10.76 10.58
C PRO A 21 -22.94 -11.10 10.45
N PRO A 22 -22.04 -10.33 11.10
CA PRO A 22 -20.59 -10.51 10.95
C PRO A 22 -20.07 -11.93 11.17
N PRO A 23 -20.59 -12.74 12.13
CA PRO A 23 -20.18 -14.14 12.26
C PRO A 23 -20.55 -14.99 11.03
N GLY A 24 -21.69 -14.73 10.41
CA GLY A 24 -22.12 -15.44 9.19
C GLY A 24 -21.27 -15.06 7.97
N GLN A 25 -20.89 -13.78 7.86
CA GLN A 25 -19.93 -13.33 6.83
C GLN A 25 -18.58 -14.02 6.96
N ARG A 26 -18.07 -14.14 8.20
CA ARG A 26 -16.81 -14.86 8.49
C ARG A 26 -16.89 -16.34 8.14
N ALA A 27 -17.99 -17.01 8.48
CA ALA A 27 -18.18 -18.42 8.12
C ALA A 27 -18.14 -18.63 6.59
N VAL A 28 -18.76 -17.73 5.82
CA VAL A 28 -18.67 -17.79 4.35
C VAL A 28 -17.24 -17.51 3.86
N SER A 29 -16.54 -16.55 4.48
CA SER A 29 -15.12 -16.28 4.19
C SER A 29 -14.21 -17.48 4.48
N ASP A 30 -14.46 -18.22 5.56
CA ASP A 30 -13.74 -19.45 5.91
C ASP A 30 -13.97 -20.53 4.84
N VAL A 31 -15.21 -20.73 4.40
CA VAL A 31 -15.53 -21.66 3.32
C VAL A 31 -14.85 -21.25 2.01
N CYS A 32 -14.87 -19.96 1.65
CA CYS A 32 -14.17 -19.48 0.45
C CYS A 32 -12.66 -19.75 0.51
N TRP A 33 -12.06 -19.67 1.71
CA TRP A 33 -10.66 -19.99 1.93
C TRP A 33 -10.40 -21.49 1.78
N GLU A 34 -11.22 -22.33 2.41
CA GLU A 34 -11.12 -23.79 2.28
C GLU A 34 -11.25 -24.23 0.82
N LEU A 35 -12.13 -23.60 0.04
CA LEU A 35 -12.28 -23.84 -1.40
C LEU A 35 -11.01 -23.47 -2.20
N MET A 36 -10.19 -22.52 -1.73
CA MET A 36 -8.92 -22.19 -2.38
C MET A 36 -7.85 -23.26 -2.14
N ASP A 37 -7.90 -23.93 -0.98
CA ASP A 37 -6.99 -25.02 -0.59
C ASP A 37 -7.47 -26.41 -1.08
N GLN A 38 -8.64 -26.50 -1.73
CA GLN A 38 -9.16 -27.76 -2.24
C GLN A 38 -8.37 -28.27 -3.44
N THR A 39 -7.88 -29.50 -3.32
CA THR A 39 -6.98 -30.14 -4.28
C THR A 39 -7.70 -30.76 -5.49
N GLU A 40 -8.99 -31.10 -5.34
CA GLU A 40 -9.81 -31.68 -6.40
C GLU A 40 -11.23 -31.09 -6.39
N PRO A 41 -11.78 -30.65 -7.54
CA PRO A 41 -11.13 -30.55 -8.86
C PRO A 41 -10.12 -29.39 -8.94
N GLN A 42 -9.05 -29.56 -9.73
CA GLN A 42 -8.06 -28.50 -9.92
C GLN A 42 -8.68 -27.28 -10.61
N VAL A 43 -8.68 -26.15 -9.91
CA VAL A 43 -9.21 -24.88 -10.46
C VAL A 43 -8.19 -24.31 -11.45
N THR A 44 -8.56 -24.29 -12.73
CA THR A 44 -7.75 -23.67 -13.80
C THR A 44 -8.23 -22.26 -14.15
N HIS A 45 -9.45 -21.91 -13.74
CA HIS A 45 -10.07 -20.64 -14.09
C HIS A 45 -9.69 -19.51 -13.14
N THR A 46 -8.99 -18.52 -13.70
CA THR A 46 -8.43 -17.38 -12.96
C THR A 46 -9.51 -16.44 -12.41
N GLY A 47 -10.67 -16.36 -13.07
CA GLY A 47 -11.81 -15.59 -12.59
C GLY A 47 -12.41 -16.16 -11.30
N LEU A 48 -12.39 -17.49 -11.14
CA LEU A 48 -12.89 -18.13 -9.93
C LEU A 48 -11.94 -17.89 -8.74
N VAL A 49 -10.62 -18.04 -8.96
CA VAL A 49 -9.60 -17.72 -7.95
C VAL A 49 -9.73 -16.26 -7.49
N ARG A 50 -9.89 -15.33 -8.44
CA ARG A 50 -10.16 -13.92 -8.14
C ARG A 50 -11.39 -13.74 -7.27
N ALA A 51 -12.52 -14.35 -7.65
CA ALA A 51 -13.77 -14.22 -6.93
C ALA A 51 -13.67 -14.79 -5.51
N LEU A 52 -13.04 -15.95 -5.33
CA LEU A 52 -12.81 -16.57 -4.02
C LEU A 52 -11.90 -15.73 -3.13
N MET A 53 -10.79 -15.20 -3.67
CA MET A 53 -9.90 -14.30 -2.94
C MET A 53 -10.61 -13.02 -2.51
N ALA A 54 -11.33 -12.37 -3.42
CA ALA A 54 -12.08 -11.15 -3.13
C ALA A 54 -13.20 -11.42 -2.10
N ALA A 55 -13.89 -12.55 -2.21
CA ALA A 55 -14.90 -12.99 -1.25
C ALA A 55 -14.27 -13.17 0.15
N HIS A 56 -13.17 -13.91 0.23
CA HIS A 56 -12.47 -14.17 1.48
C HIS A 56 -12.07 -12.87 2.18
N VAL A 57 -11.43 -11.95 1.46
CA VAL A 57 -10.93 -10.69 2.01
C VAL A 57 -12.09 -9.74 2.39
N THR A 58 -13.06 -9.55 1.50
CA THR A 58 -14.12 -8.54 1.72
C THR A 58 -15.14 -8.94 2.78
N LEU A 59 -15.38 -10.24 2.98
CA LEU A 59 -16.31 -10.74 4.01
C LEU A 59 -15.72 -10.76 5.43
N ARG A 60 -14.41 -10.50 5.59
CA ARG A 60 -13.74 -10.43 6.90
C ARG A 60 -13.96 -9.11 7.63
N GLY A 61 -14.46 -8.09 6.94
CA GLY A 61 -14.71 -6.78 7.53
C GLY A 61 -13.42 -6.16 8.08
N THR A 62 -13.30 -6.02 9.40
CA THR A 62 -12.12 -5.43 10.05
C THR A 62 -10.85 -6.31 9.99
N GLU A 63 -10.99 -7.57 9.59
CA GLU A 63 -9.89 -8.54 9.44
C GLU A 63 -9.51 -8.75 7.97
N ASP A 64 -9.91 -7.84 7.08
CA ASP A 64 -9.59 -7.80 5.65
C ASP A 64 -8.09 -7.86 5.35
N LEU A 65 -7.28 -6.97 5.94
CA LEU A 65 -5.83 -6.89 5.71
C LEU A 65 -5.05 -8.09 6.27
N PRO A 66 -5.35 -8.62 7.48
CA PRO A 66 -4.80 -9.90 7.93
C PRO A 66 -5.14 -11.07 6.99
N ALA A 67 -6.37 -11.15 6.50
CA ALA A 67 -6.77 -12.16 5.52
C ALA A 67 -6.00 -12.01 4.20
N LEU A 68 -5.88 -10.77 3.70
CA LEU A 68 -5.10 -10.47 2.50
C LEU A 68 -3.61 -10.82 2.69
N ARG A 69 -3.06 -10.63 3.89
CA ARG A 69 -1.70 -11.05 4.22
C ARG A 69 -1.55 -12.58 4.19
N ALA A 70 -2.53 -13.32 4.71
CA ALA A 70 -2.51 -14.79 4.66
C ALA A 70 -2.54 -15.28 3.21
N VAL A 71 -3.40 -14.68 2.38
CA VAL A 71 -3.45 -14.95 0.93
C VAL A 71 -2.10 -14.65 0.27
N ALA A 72 -1.51 -13.49 0.55
CA ALA A 72 -0.20 -13.12 0.00
C ALA A 72 0.92 -14.06 0.47
N GLY A 73 0.86 -14.55 1.71
CA GLY A 73 1.78 -15.55 2.25
C GLY A 73 1.68 -16.87 1.51
N HIS A 74 0.47 -17.38 1.28
CA HIS A 74 0.25 -18.60 0.52
C HIS A 74 0.73 -18.45 -0.93
N VAL A 75 0.46 -17.31 -1.57
CA VAL A 75 0.99 -17.00 -2.91
C VAL A 75 2.52 -16.99 -2.92
N GLN A 76 3.15 -16.45 -1.87
CA GLN A 76 4.61 -16.47 -1.72
C GLN A 76 5.17 -17.87 -1.50
N GLU A 77 4.45 -18.75 -0.79
CA GLU A 77 4.86 -20.15 -0.60
C GLU A 77 4.86 -20.93 -1.92
N VAL A 78 3.88 -20.66 -2.79
CA VAL A 78 3.79 -21.30 -4.12
C VAL A 78 4.84 -20.77 -5.08
N ILE A 79 4.94 -19.44 -5.22
CA ILE A 79 5.84 -18.82 -6.20
C ILE A 79 7.31 -18.82 -5.72
N GLY A 80 7.49 -18.83 -4.41
CA GLY A 80 8.76 -18.73 -3.75
C GLY A 80 9.16 -17.30 -3.37
N LYS A 81 10.07 -17.23 -2.40
CA LYS A 81 10.61 -15.98 -1.83
C LYS A 81 11.85 -15.50 -2.59
N ALA A 82 11.94 -14.20 -2.82
CA ALA A 82 13.12 -13.57 -3.41
C ALA A 82 14.33 -13.68 -2.46
N GLY A 83 15.49 -14.08 -3.00
CA GLY A 83 16.75 -14.24 -2.26
C GLY A 83 17.04 -15.63 -1.70
N ASP A 84 16.10 -16.58 -1.74
CA ASP A 84 16.37 -17.99 -1.37
C ASP A 84 16.63 -18.81 -2.65
N GLU A 85 17.90 -19.15 -2.91
CA GLU A 85 18.31 -19.97 -4.08
C GLU A 85 17.88 -21.46 -3.96
N THR A 86 17.43 -21.90 -2.78
CA THR A 86 17.11 -23.30 -2.46
C THR A 86 15.73 -23.42 -1.82
N GLN A 87 14.67 -23.10 -2.58
CA GLN A 87 13.33 -23.49 -2.18
C GLN A 87 12.93 -24.76 -2.94
N ALA A 88 12.49 -25.77 -2.19
CA ALA A 88 11.82 -26.92 -2.77
C ALA A 88 10.57 -26.43 -3.51
N GLU A 89 10.31 -26.95 -4.71
CA GLU A 89 9.07 -26.69 -5.45
C GLU A 89 7.89 -27.05 -4.54
N CYS A 90 7.30 -26.04 -3.89
CA CYS A 90 6.05 -26.22 -3.17
C CYS A 90 4.95 -26.25 -4.22
N SER A 91 4.71 -27.45 -4.75
CA SER A 91 3.42 -27.75 -5.37
C SER A 91 2.37 -27.60 -4.27
N ALA A 92 1.82 -26.39 -4.11
CA ALA A 92 0.62 -26.24 -3.30
C ALA A 92 -0.52 -26.90 -4.08
N PRO A 93 -1.11 -27.96 -3.55
CA PRO A 93 -2.26 -28.56 -4.19
C PRO A 93 -3.46 -27.64 -3.89
N GLY A 94 -4.19 -27.20 -4.92
CA GLY A 94 -5.26 -26.21 -4.70
C GLY A 94 -5.62 -25.37 -5.92
N ALA A 95 -6.43 -24.34 -5.67
CA ALA A 95 -6.74 -23.29 -6.64
C ALA A 95 -5.60 -22.28 -6.80
N LEU A 96 -4.69 -22.20 -5.83
CA LEU A 96 -3.44 -21.43 -5.87
C LEU A 96 -2.28 -22.37 -6.22
N HIS A 97 -2.09 -22.60 -7.51
CA HIS A 97 -0.94 -23.35 -8.06
C HIS A 97 -0.12 -22.45 -8.99
N ASP A 98 1.00 -22.92 -9.51
CA ASP A 98 1.92 -22.14 -10.35
C ASP A 98 1.23 -21.39 -11.50
N GLY A 99 0.19 -21.98 -12.09
CA GLY A 99 -0.57 -21.39 -13.19
C GLY A 99 -1.47 -20.21 -12.79
N THR A 100 -1.91 -20.14 -11.53
CA THR A 100 -2.84 -19.11 -11.03
C THR A 100 -2.19 -18.16 -10.03
N ALA A 101 -1.09 -18.55 -9.38
CA ALA A 101 -0.47 -17.80 -8.29
C ALA A 101 0.01 -16.39 -8.71
N GLN A 102 0.59 -16.22 -9.90
CA GLN A 102 0.99 -14.89 -10.40
C GLN A 102 -0.21 -13.95 -10.57
N LEU A 103 -1.36 -14.49 -10.99
CA LEU A 103 -2.60 -13.72 -11.14
C LEU A 103 -3.29 -13.48 -9.79
N ALA A 104 -3.16 -14.41 -8.85
CA ALA A 104 -3.55 -14.21 -7.46
C ALA A 104 -2.74 -13.08 -6.80
N ALA A 105 -1.43 -13.01 -7.05
CA ALA A 105 -0.58 -11.89 -6.61
C ALA A 105 -1.10 -10.55 -7.18
N MET A 106 -1.47 -10.52 -8.47
CA MET A 106 -2.05 -9.33 -9.09
C MET A 106 -3.36 -8.92 -8.41
N GLU A 107 -4.22 -9.88 -8.07
CA GLU A 107 -5.47 -9.57 -7.40
C GLU A 107 -5.26 -9.08 -5.97
N ALA A 108 -4.31 -9.67 -5.23
CA ALA A 108 -3.93 -9.20 -3.91
C ALA A 108 -3.46 -7.73 -3.96
N LEU A 109 -2.69 -7.36 -4.98
CA LEU A 109 -2.26 -5.98 -5.22
C LEU A 109 -3.44 -5.05 -5.57
N ARG A 110 -4.44 -5.50 -6.31
CA ARG A 110 -5.65 -4.71 -6.62
C ARG A 110 -6.54 -4.48 -5.40
N LEU A 111 -6.73 -5.51 -4.58
CA LEU A 111 -7.44 -5.38 -3.30
C LEU A 111 -6.71 -4.36 -2.41
N LEU A 112 -5.38 -4.42 -2.39
CA LEU A 112 -4.56 -3.45 -1.67
C LEU A 112 -4.69 -2.03 -2.22
N GLU A 113 -4.77 -1.87 -3.54
CA GLU A 113 -5.03 -0.58 -4.18
C GLU A 113 -6.37 0.02 -3.74
N GLY A 114 -7.42 -0.81 -3.59
CA GLY A 114 -8.69 -0.40 -3.00
C GLY A 114 -8.54 0.09 -1.56
N HIS A 115 -7.79 -0.64 -0.73
CA HIS A 115 -7.51 -0.23 0.65
C HIS A 115 -6.72 1.09 0.74
N LEU A 116 -5.82 1.35 -0.21
CA LEU A 116 -5.09 2.61 -0.32
C LEU A 116 -6.00 3.76 -0.74
N ALA A 117 -6.90 3.55 -1.70
CA ALA A 117 -7.87 4.55 -2.15
C ALA A 117 -8.81 4.99 -1.01
N GLU A 118 -9.31 4.03 -0.23
CA GLU A 118 -10.08 4.33 0.99
C GLU A 118 -9.24 5.14 1.99
N GLY A 119 -7.95 4.82 2.14
CA GLY A 119 -7.02 5.57 2.98
C GLY A 119 -6.80 7.01 2.50
N GLU A 120 -6.69 7.22 1.18
CA GLU A 120 -6.59 8.55 0.56
C GLU A 120 -7.88 9.37 0.79
N GLU A 121 -9.04 8.75 0.67
CA GLU A 121 -10.33 9.40 0.94
C GLU A 121 -10.47 9.79 2.42
N LEU A 122 -10.09 8.90 3.34
CA LEU A 122 -10.06 9.18 4.78
C LEU A 122 -9.11 10.33 5.11
N MET A 123 -7.94 10.37 4.47
CA MET A 123 -7.00 11.50 4.60
C MET A 123 -7.59 12.79 4.08
N ALA A 124 -8.21 12.76 2.90
CA ALA A 124 -8.83 13.94 2.30
C ALA A 124 -9.98 14.46 3.16
N ALA A 125 -10.78 13.56 3.77
CA ALA A 125 -11.83 13.91 4.72
C ALA A 125 -11.24 14.53 6.00
N ALA A 126 -10.16 13.97 6.54
CA ALA A 126 -9.49 14.51 7.73
C ALA A 126 -8.94 15.93 7.49
N VAL A 127 -8.36 16.19 6.31
CA VAL A 127 -7.85 17.51 5.93
C VAL A 127 -8.98 18.51 5.72
N ARG A 128 -10.10 18.11 5.07
CA ARG A 128 -11.28 18.98 4.91
C ARG A 128 -11.96 19.30 6.23
N GLY A 129 -12.08 18.33 7.13
CA GLY A 129 -12.70 18.50 8.44
C GLY A 129 -11.92 19.39 9.42
N GLY A 130 -10.61 19.57 9.20
CA GLY A 130 -9.77 20.50 9.98
C GLY A 130 -9.74 21.94 9.45
N GLY A 131 -10.31 22.19 8.27
CA GLY A 131 -10.22 23.46 7.53
C GLY A 131 -11.45 24.35 7.62
N CYS A 132 -11.97 24.63 8.82
CA CYS A 132 -13.03 25.62 9.01
C CYS A 132 -12.68 26.58 10.17
N GLY A 133 -11.99 27.67 9.82
CA GLY A 133 -11.63 28.74 10.74
C GLY A 133 -10.72 29.79 10.10
N GLY A 134 -11.25 30.57 9.15
CA GLY A 134 -10.58 31.74 8.58
C GLY A 134 -11.24 32.21 7.28
N GLY A 135 -12.12 33.22 7.38
CA GLY A 135 -12.82 33.86 6.24
C GLY A 135 -11.89 34.64 5.29
N GLY A 136 -12.36 35.22 4.20
CA GLY A 136 -13.72 35.38 3.70
C GLY A 136 -13.68 35.94 2.27
N GLY A 137 -14.84 35.98 1.63
CA GLY A 137 -15.03 36.51 0.29
C GLY A 137 -16.40 36.18 -0.27
N ALA A 138 -17.45 36.54 0.45
CA ALA A 138 -18.80 36.68 -0.11
C ALA A 138 -19.40 37.98 0.40
N GLU A 139 -19.59 38.92 -0.52
CA GLU A 139 -20.40 40.12 -0.34
C GLU A 139 -21.89 39.77 -0.45
N GLU A 140 -22.66 40.26 0.54
CA GLU A 140 -24.10 40.60 0.58
C GLU A 140 -25.15 39.51 0.23
N ALA A 141 -26.27 39.34 0.94
CA ALA A 141 -27.06 40.30 1.71
C ALA A 141 -27.98 39.62 2.76
N ALA A 142 -28.22 40.37 3.83
CA ALA A 142 -29.49 40.56 4.56
C ALA A 142 -30.12 39.49 5.50
N ALA A 143 -30.05 39.87 6.79
CA ALA A 143 -31.15 40.02 7.76
C ALA A 143 -31.65 38.80 8.57
N GLY A 144 -31.49 38.90 9.90
CA GLY A 144 -32.25 38.13 10.89
C GLY A 144 -31.54 37.99 12.23
N ALA A 145 -31.78 38.92 13.15
CA ALA A 145 -31.21 38.91 14.50
C ALA A 145 -31.80 37.81 15.40
N GLY A 146 -30.95 37.05 16.09
CA GLY A 146 -31.35 36.09 17.12
C GLY A 146 -30.15 35.64 17.96
N ARG A 147 -30.15 36.02 19.24
CA ARG A 147 -29.10 35.81 20.25
C ARG A 147 -28.76 34.33 20.51
N GLY A 148 -27.46 34.07 20.77
CA GLY A 148 -27.05 33.23 21.90
C GLY A 148 -26.28 31.95 21.59
N GLY A 149 -25.00 31.91 21.98
CA GLY A 149 -24.28 30.69 22.32
C GLY A 149 -23.25 30.20 21.32
N VAL A 150 -22.09 30.86 21.22
CA VAL A 150 -20.89 30.21 20.68
C VAL A 150 -20.42 29.20 21.73
N ALA A 151 -20.79 27.93 21.55
CA ALA A 151 -20.27 26.85 22.36
C ALA A 151 -18.76 26.68 22.06
N PRO A 152 -17.85 26.80 23.04
CA PRO A 152 -16.41 26.63 22.83
C PRO A 152 -15.99 25.15 22.66
N GLY A 153 -16.93 24.24 22.40
CA GLY A 153 -16.70 22.79 22.40
C GLY A 153 -16.51 22.13 21.03
N GLY A 154 -16.86 22.80 19.93
CA GLY A 154 -16.86 22.20 18.59
C GLY A 154 -15.48 21.88 18.03
N GLY A 155 -14.52 22.80 18.19
CA GLY A 155 -13.16 22.66 17.64
C GLY A 155 -12.35 21.55 18.29
N ALA A 156 -12.47 21.36 19.61
CA ALA A 156 -11.75 20.30 20.32
C ALA A 156 -12.37 18.90 20.09
N ALA A 157 -13.67 18.81 19.78
CA ALA A 157 -14.31 17.57 19.39
C ALA A 157 -13.93 17.18 17.94
N ALA A 158 -13.93 18.14 17.01
CA ALA A 158 -13.49 17.94 15.64
C ALA A 158 -11.98 17.61 15.53
N ALA A 159 -11.13 18.28 16.32
CA ALA A 159 -9.71 17.94 16.39
C ALA A 159 -9.47 16.54 16.98
N ARG A 160 -10.27 16.11 17.96
CA ARG A 160 -10.22 14.73 18.50
C ARG A 160 -10.66 13.68 17.48
N SER A 161 -11.69 13.95 16.68
CA SER A 161 -12.10 13.03 15.62
C SER A 161 -11.06 12.93 14.51
N VAL A 162 -10.40 14.04 14.14
CA VAL A 162 -9.31 14.02 13.14
C VAL A 162 -8.09 13.23 13.66
N GLY A 163 -7.68 13.42 14.92
CA GLY A 163 -6.59 12.65 15.52
C GLY A 163 -6.86 11.15 15.56
N GLN A 164 -8.09 10.75 15.90
CA GLN A 164 -8.52 9.34 15.89
C GLN A 164 -8.51 8.73 14.49
N LEU A 165 -8.95 9.48 13.47
CA LEU A 165 -8.90 9.04 12.07
C LEU A 165 -7.45 8.84 11.60
N VAL A 166 -6.55 9.75 11.95
CA VAL A 166 -5.13 9.67 11.61
C VAL A 166 -4.47 8.46 12.30
N GLU A 167 -4.77 8.19 13.57
CA GLU A 167 -4.27 7.00 14.26
C GLU A 167 -4.81 5.70 13.67
N ALA A 168 -6.10 5.65 13.34
CA ALA A 168 -6.72 4.50 12.69
C ALA A 168 -6.07 4.23 11.32
N LEU A 169 -5.81 5.29 10.55
CA LEU A 169 -5.10 5.19 9.29
C LEU A 169 -3.66 4.71 9.47
N CYS A 170 -2.95 5.16 10.51
CA CYS A 170 -1.59 4.66 10.81
C CYS A 170 -1.59 3.13 11.02
N ARG A 171 -2.57 2.61 11.78
CA ARG A 171 -2.70 1.16 12.02
C ARG A 171 -3.04 0.40 10.74
N ARG A 172 -3.96 0.95 9.94
CA ARG A 172 -4.34 0.38 8.65
C ARG A 172 -3.16 0.35 7.68
N LEU A 173 -2.42 1.45 7.57
CA LEU A 173 -1.21 1.53 6.76
C LEU A 173 -0.11 0.56 7.24
N ALA A 174 0.01 0.33 8.55
CA ALA A 174 0.96 -0.66 9.06
C ALA A 174 0.59 -2.07 8.58
N ALA A 175 -0.71 -2.42 8.55
CA ALA A 175 -1.17 -3.69 8.00
C ALA A 175 -0.98 -3.77 6.47
N VAL A 176 -1.18 -2.67 5.73
CA VAL A 176 -0.85 -2.57 4.30
C VAL A 176 0.65 -2.82 4.05
N VAL A 177 1.51 -2.24 4.88
CA VAL A 177 2.97 -2.45 4.82
C VAL A 177 3.32 -3.92 5.05
N ASP A 178 2.68 -4.58 6.02
CA ASP A 178 2.88 -6.00 6.28
C ASP A 178 2.50 -6.88 5.07
N VAL A 179 1.43 -6.55 4.33
CA VAL A 179 1.06 -7.24 3.07
C VAL A 179 2.10 -6.95 1.97
N LEU A 180 2.47 -5.68 1.78
CA LEU A 180 3.44 -5.29 0.75
C LEU A 180 4.80 -5.93 0.95
N GLN A 181 5.25 -6.06 2.20
CA GLN A 181 6.49 -6.75 2.52
C GLN A 181 6.50 -8.17 1.93
N THR A 182 5.42 -8.93 2.13
CA THR A 182 5.28 -10.29 1.60
C THR A 182 5.26 -10.28 0.07
N VAL A 183 4.46 -9.42 -0.55
CA VAL A 183 4.32 -9.38 -2.02
C VAL A 183 5.61 -8.92 -2.71
N VAL A 184 6.32 -7.94 -2.16
CA VAL A 184 7.61 -7.45 -2.70
C VAL A 184 8.71 -8.51 -2.62
N GLN A 185 8.66 -9.35 -1.59
CA GLN A 185 9.60 -10.46 -1.43
C GLN A 185 9.16 -11.72 -2.18
N THR A 186 8.13 -11.68 -3.01
CA THR A 186 7.68 -12.82 -3.82
C THR A 186 8.33 -12.78 -5.20
N ARG A 187 8.75 -13.94 -5.74
CA ARG A 187 9.41 -14.05 -7.06
C ARG A 187 8.42 -13.88 -8.22
N LEU A 188 7.91 -12.67 -8.40
CA LEU A 188 6.94 -12.37 -9.47
C LEU A 188 7.63 -12.37 -10.84
N GLY A 189 7.20 -13.25 -11.73
CA GLY A 189 7.76 -13.38 -13.08
C GLY A 189 6.94 -12.68 -14.16
N ASN A 190 5.71 -12.28 -13.85
CA ASN A 190 4.81 -11.65 -14.81
C ASN A 190 4.99 -10.12 -14.82
N PRO A 191 5.40 -9.51 -15.96
CA PRO A 191 5.63 -8.06 -16.06
C PRO A 191 4.42 -7.20 -15.69
N GLN A 192 3.20 -7.65 -15.99
CA GLN A 192 1.99 -6.88 -15.64
C GLN A 192 1.80 -6.80 -14.13
N VAL A 193 2.20 -7.85 -13.40
CA VAL A 193 2.09 -7.90 -11.95
C VAL A 193 3.13 -6.98 -11.31
N LEU A 194 4.35 -6.95 -11.86
CA LEU A 194 5.42 -6.02 -11.45
C LEU A 194 5.04 -4.55 -11.70
N GLU A 195 4.39 -4.25 -12.84
CA GLU A 195 3.87 -2.91 -13.11
C GLU A 195 2.84 -2.48 -12.06
N VAL A 196 1.87 -3.35 -11.74
CA VAL A 196 0.85 -3.08 -10.71
C VAL A 196 1.51 -2.94 -9.34
N GLN A 197 2.46 -3.80 -8.98
CA GLN A 197 3.21 -3.73 -7.73
C GLN A 197 3.91 -2.37 -7.60
N THR A 198 4.59 -1.91 -8.66
CA THR A 198 5.28 -0.62 -8.69
C THR A 198 4.31 0.55 -8.49
N GLU A 199 3.15 0.56 -9.16
CA GLU A 199 2.16 1.63 -8.98
C GLU A 199 1.54 1.63 -7.57
N VAL A 200 1.27 0.45 -6.99
CA VAL A 200 0.77 0.32 -5.61
C VAL A 200 1.82 0.83 -4.61
N LEU A 201 3.10 0.52 -4.82
CA LEU A 201 4.20 1.06 -4.00
C LEU A 201 4.27 2.59 -4.09
N ILE A 202 4.19 3.16 -5.31
CA ILE A 202 4.16 4.62 -5.50
C ILE A 202 3.00 5.25 -4.71
N LYS A 203 1.79 4.69 -4.82
CA LYS A 203 0.61 5.18 -4.08
C LYS A 203 0.81 5.09 -2.57
N THR A 204 1.37 3.98 -2.09
CA THR A 204 1.66 3.79 -0.66
C THR A 204 2.61 4.87 -0.13
N TYR A 205 3.74 5.11 -0.80
CA TYR A 205 4.69 6.16 -0.39
C TYR A 205 4.10 7.57 -0.49
N LYS A 206 3.24 7.85 -1.48
CA LYS A 206 2.52 9.13 -1.57
C LYS A 206 1.55 9.33 -0.40
N LEU A 207 0.78 8.29 -0.05
CA LEU A 207 -0.15 8.34 1.07
C LEU A 207 0.59 8.50 2.41
N LEU A 208 1.70 7.78 2.60
CA LEU A 208 2.62 8.00 3.73
C LEU A 208 3.11 9.45 3.76
N GLY A 209 3.57 9.99 2.63
CA GLY A 209 3.97 11.40 2.52
C GLY A 209 2.86 12.40 2.89
N ALA A 210 1.62 12.13 2.47
CA ALA A 210 0.47 12.95 2.84
C ALA A 210 0.16 12.86 4.35
N LEU A 211 0.28 11.66 4.93
CA LEU A 211 0.14 11.43 6.38
C LEU A 211 1.19 12.20 7.17
N ALA A 212 2.47 12.14 6.77
CA ALA A 212 3.53 12.91 7.41
C ALA A 212 3.28 14.42 7.31
N LYS A 213 2.77 14.90 6.17
CA LYS A 213 2.38 16.31 6.00
C LYS A 213 1.24 16.72 6.93
N ALA A 214 0.26 15.84 7.18
CA ALA A 214 -0.83 16.13 8.09
C ALA A 214 -0.37 16.28 9.55
N HIS A 215 0.78 15.69 9.91
CA HIS A 215 1.42 15.88 11.21
C HIS A 215 2.29 17.16 11.29
N LEU A 216 2.57 17.84 10.17
CA LEU A 216 3.31 19.09 10.20
C LEU A 216 2.41 20.24 10.67
N PRO A 217 2.90 21.13 11.55
CA PRO A 217 2.16 22.33 11.91
C PRO A 217 1.97 23.22 10.67
N THR A 218 0.76 23.78 10.50
CA THR A 218 0.44 24.65 9.36
C THR A 218 1.34 25.89 9.37
N LYS A 219 2.01 26.13 8.24
CA LYS A 219 3.06 27.14 8.06
C LYS A 219 2.61 28.60 8.27
N GLY A 220 1.31 28.83 8.52
CA GLY A 220 0.71 30.13 8.86
C GLY A 220 0.76 30.49 10.35
N SER A 221 1.09 29.55 11.24
CA SER A 221 1.32 29.85 12.66
C SER A 221 2.72 30.42 12.94
N ALA A 222 3.44 30.89 11.92
CA ALA A 222 4.76 31.50 12.06
C ALA A 222 4.71 32.91 12.69
N ALA A 223 3.56 33.59 12.65
CA ALA A 223 3.35 34.86 13.38
C ALA A 223 3.09 34.68 14.89
N ALA A 224 2.98 33.43 15.37
CA ALA A 224 2.79 33.09 16.79
C ALA A 224 3.96 32.27 17.35
N ALA A 225 5.15 32.35 16.73
CA ALA A 225 6.33 31.56 17.08
C ALA A 225 6.94 31.88 18.48
N SER A 226 6.37 32.80 19.25
CA SER A 226 6.77 33.07 20.64
C SER A 226 5.75 32.63 21.69
N ALA A 227 4.58 32.11 21.32
CA ALA A 227 3.53 31.74 22.27
C ALA A 227 2.59 30.60 21.81
N ALA A 228 2.90 29.87 20.74
CA ALA A 228 2.13 28.70 20.36
C ALA A 228 2.45 27.52 21.31
N PRO A 229 1.44 26.83 21.86
CA PRO A 229 1.68 25.63 22.69
C PRO A 229 2.45 24.58 21.87
N PRO A 230 3.32 23.78 22.52
CA PRO A 230 4.08 22.75 21.83
C PRO A 230 3.14 21.82 21.06
N PRO A 231 3.49 21.43 19.83
CA PRO A 231 2.65 20.53 19.05
C PRO A 231 2.44 19.23 19.85
N PRO A 232 1.24 18.62 19.79
CA PRO A 232 0.96 17.39 20.52
C PRO A 232 1.99 16.32 20.13
N PRO A 233 2.42 15.47 21.09
CA PRO A 233 3.41 14.43 20.80
C PRO A 233 2.91 13.53 19.68
N LEU A 234 3.83 13.13 18.80
CA LEU A 234 3.53 12.17 17.74
C LEU A 234 3.02 10.87 18.36
N GLY A 235 1.89 10.38 17.86
CA GLY A 235 1.29 9.14 18.36
C GLY A 235 2.23 7.96 18.15
N ARG A 236 2.25 7.02 19.11
CA ARG A 236 2.99 5.75 18.99
C ARG A 236 2.69 4.98 17.69
N PRO A 237 1.43 4.92 17.19
CA PRO A 237 1.13 4.25 15.93
C PRO A 237 1.91 4.80 14.73
N PHE A 238 2.17 6.11 14.71
CA PHE A 238 2.95 6.74 13.63
C PHE A 238 4.43 6.37 13.72
N HIS A 239 5.00 6.37 14.93
CA HIS A 239 6.39 5.91 15.14
C HIS A 239 6.59 4.45 14.73
N ASP A 240 5.67 3.57 15.12
CA ASP A 240 5.73 2.15 14.78
C ASP A 240 5.60 1.95 13.27
N LEU A 241 4.73 2.72 12.59
CA LEU A 241 4.59 2.71 11.14
C LEU A 241 5.89 3.14 10.45
N VAL A 242 6.49 4.26 10.84
CA VAL A 242 7.76 4.75 10.26
C VAL A 242 8.88 3.72 10.44
N ALA A 243 8.99 3.12 11.62
CA ALA A 243 9.97 2.08 11.88
C ALA A 243 9.77 0.84 10.99
N ARG A 244 8.52 0.40 10.80
CA ARG A 244 8.16 -0.70 9.89
C ARG A 244 8.50 -0.37 8.45
N VAL A 245 8.12 0.80 7.94
CA VAL A 245 8.42 1.20 6.56
C VAL A 245 9.93 1.15 6.29
N HIS A 246 10.74 1.74 7.17
CA HIS A 246 12.19 1.73 7.01
C HIS A 246 12.82 0.34 7.18
N ARG A 247 12.30 -0.51 8.07
CA ARG A 247 12.88 -1.83 8.32
C ARG A 247 12.44 -2.88 7.31
N ASP A 248 11.15 -2.88 6.97
CA ASP A 248 10.47 -4.02 6.36
C ASP A 248 10.03 -3.76 4.92
N LEU A 249 9.84 -2.49 4.51
CA LEU A 249 9.36 -2.16 3.16
C LEU A 249 10.44 -1.55 2.27
N THR A 250 11.11 -0.50 2.72
CA THR A 250 12.06 0.25 1.89
C THR A 250 13.26 -0.59 1.42
N PRO A 251 13.92 -1.43 2.25
CA PRO A 251 15.03 -2.24 1.77
C PRO A 251 14.62 -3.30 0.73
N PRO A 252 13.56 -4.11 0.95
CA PRO A 252 13.09 -5.05 -0.08
C PRO A 252 12.67 -4.38 -1.37
N VAL A 253 12.08 -3.18 -1.32
CA VAL A 253 11.73 -2.42 -2.53
C VAL A 253 12.98 -2.06 -3.33
N TYR A 254 14.06 -1.58 -2.70
CA TYR A 254 15.31 -1.32 -3.41
C TYR A 254 15.96 -2.59 -3.97
N ALA A 255 15.88 -3.71 -3.24
CA ALA A 255 16.39 -4.99 -3.71
C ALA A 255 15.63 -5.46 -4.97
N ALA A 256 14.29 -5.44 -4.94
CA ALA A 256 13.45 -5.82 -6.08
C ALA A 256 13.73 -4.94 -7.32
N VAL A 257 13.83 -3.61 -7.14
CA VAL A 257 14.18 -2.70 -8.24
C VAL A 257 15.57 -3.01 -8.82
N GLY A 258 16.54 -3.35 -7.97
CA GLY A 258 17.89 -3.74 -8.38
C GLY A 258 17.93 -5.05 -9.18
N GLU A 259 17.18 -6.06 -8.73
CA GLU A 259 17.03 -7.34 -9.41
C GLU A 259 16.35 -7.16 -10.78
N ASP A 260 15.24 -6.42 -10.86
CA ASP A 260 14.51 -6.18 -12.11
C ASP A 260 15.37 -5.44 -13.15
N LEU A 261 16.12 -4.41 -12.72
CA LEU A 261 17.04 -3.67 -13.60
C LEU A 261 18.24 -4.52 -14.04
N SER A 262 18.66 -5.50 -13.24
CA SER A 262 19.77 -6.40 -13.57
C SER A 262 19.33 -7.58 -14.45
N ALA A 263 18.07 -8.02 -14.32
CA ALA A 263 17.45 -9.07 -15.10
C ALA A 263 16.98 -8.60 -16.49
N ALA A 264 16.86 -7.28 -16.70
CA ALA A 264 16.65 -6.74 -18.04
C ALA A 264 17.80 -7.17 -18.97
N PRO A 265 17.51 -7.68 -20.18
CA PRO A 265 18.54 -8.17 -21.08
C PRO A 265 19.50 -7.04 -21.40
N GLN A 266 20.70 -7.08 -20.80
CA GLN A 266 21.83 -6.32 -21.31
C GLN A 266 21.98 -6.74 -22.76
N ALA A 267 21.73 -5.82 -23.68
CA ALA A 267 21.90 -6.04 -25.10
C ALA A 267 23.36 -6.44 -25.33
N ALA A 268 23.62 -7.75 -25.37
CA ALA A 268 24.85 -8.27 -25.94
C ALA A 268 24.91 -7.75 -27.38
N PRO A 269 26.05 -7.20 -27.84
CA PRO A 269 26.20 -6.78 -29.22
C PRO A 269 26.27 -8.05 -30.09
N GLN A 270 25.12 -8.58 -30.49
CA GLN A 270 25.08 -9.63 -31.50
C GLN A 270 25.29 -8.97 -32.86
N ALA A 271 26.46 -9.25 -33.41
CA ALA A 271 26.83 -8.99 -34.77
C ALA A 271 25.89 -9.74 -35.73
N GLY A 272 25.37 -9.01 -36.73
CA GLY A 272 24.83 -9.56 -37.98
C GLY A 272 23.35 -9.95 -37.97
N GLY A 273 22.57 -9.29 -38.83
CA GLY A 273 21.23 -9.75 -39.23
C GLY A 273 20.17 -8.67 -39.19
N GLU A 274 19.96 -7.99 -40.31
CA GLU A 274 18.86 -7.04 -40.54
C GLU A 274 17.51 -7.78 -40.50
N GLU A 275 16.88 -7.93 -39.33
CA GLU A 275 15.42 -8.18 -39.22
C GLU A 275 14.84 -7.95 -37.79
N GLY A 276 15.55 -7.25 -36.90
CA GLY A 276 15.22 -7.12 -35.46
C GLY A 276 14.57 -5.80 -35.00
N GLY A 277 14.11 -4.93 -35.90
CA GLY A 277 13.73 -3.54 -35.55
C GLY A 277 12.48 -3.40 -34.66
N GLY A 278 11.52 -4.33 -34.73
CA GLY A 278 10.25 -4.27 -33.97
C GLY A 278 10.40 -4.74 -32.52
N ALA A 279 11.03 -5.90 -32.32
CA ALA A 279 11.23 -6.48 -30.98
C ALA A 279 12.20 -5.64 -30.13
N MET A 280 13.24 -5.05 -30.74
CA MET A 280 14.21 -4.19 -30.05
C MET A 280 13.62 -2.81 -29.69
N ARG A 281 12.66 -2.30 -30.47
CA ARG A 281 11.91 -1.06 -30.14
C ARG A 281 10.90 -1.29 -29.03
N LEU A 282 10.21 -2.43 -29.03
CA LEU A 282 9.28 -2.82 -27.97
C LEU A 282 10.01 -3.08 -26.65
N SER A 283 11.18 -3.74 -26.68
CA SER A 283 12.01 -3.94 -25.49
C SER A 283 12.59 -2.61 -24.97
N SER A 284 13.03 -1.71 -25.85
CA SER A 284 13.49 -0.37 -25.45
C SER A 284 12.37 0.51 -24.90
N ALA A 285 11.16 0.45 -25.48
CA ALA A 285 10.00 1.19 -24.99
C ALA A 285 9.54 0.68 -23.61
N LYS A 286 9.56 -0.65 -23.41
CA LYS A 286 9.32 -1.27 -22.12
C LYS A 286 10.36 -0.84 -21.09
N LEU A 287 11.65 -0.92 -21.42
CA LEU A 287 12.74 -0.48 -20.55
C LEU A 287 12.63 1.01 -20.17
N ARG A 288 12.19 1.87 -21.10
CA ARG A 288 11.91 3.29 -20.81
C ARG A 288 10.69 3.50 -19.91
N ARG A 289 9.63 2.71 -20.08
CA ARG A 289 8.44 2.73 -19.23
C ARG A 289 8.79 2.27 -17.81
N ASP A 290 9.58 1.22 -17.70
CA ASP A 290 10.06 0.67 -16.43
C ASP A 290 10.97 1.69 -15.73
N ALA A 291 11.94 2.26 -16.46
CA ALA A 291 12.80 3.32 -15.93
C ALA A 291 12.02 4.55 -15.45
N LYS A 292 10.95 4.95 -16.17
CA LYS A 292 10.08 6.05 -15.74
C LYS A 292 9.29 5.70 -14.48
N SER A 293 8.80 4.46 -14.37
CA SER A 293 8.01 4.00 -13.22
C SER A 293 8.89 3.84 -11.98
N TYR A 294 10.09 3.27 -12.12
CA TYR A 294 11.08 3.22 -11.04
C TYR A 294 11.56 4.61 -10.62
N SER A 295 11.77 5.54 -11.56
CA SER A 295 12.09 6.93 -11.21
C SER A 295 10.97 7.58 -10.39
N ARG A 296 9.69 7.35 -10.75
CA ARG A 296 8.55 7.81 -9.95
C ARG A 296 8.51 7.18 -8.55
N LEU A 297 8.84 5.90 -8.44
CA LEU A 297 8.91 5.19 -7.16
C LEU A 297 10.02 5.78 -6.28
N VAL A 298 11.23 5.96 -6.81
CA VAL A 298 12.35 6.57 -6.09
C VAL A 298 11.98 7.97 -5.62
N HIS A 299 11.40 8.81 -6.48
CA HIS A 299 10.96 10.14 -6.08
C HIS A 299 9.89 10.10 -4.97
N ALA A 300 8.97 9.13 -4.99
CA ALA A 300 7.97 8.99 -3.93
C ALA A 300 8.60 8.61 -2.58
N ILE A 301 9.63 7.76 -2.59
CA ILE A 301 10.41 7.40 -1.40
C ILE A 301 11.17 8.63 -0.87
N GLU A 302 11.86 9.37 -1.74
CA GLU A 302 12.61 10.57 -1.38
C GLU A 302 11.70 11.68 -0.82
N ASP A 303 10.52 11.88 -1.42
CA ASP A 303 9.55 12.84 -0.91
C ASP A 303 9.03 12.45 0.48
N TRP A 304 8.80 11.17 0.73
CA TRP A 304 8.45 10.64 2.06
C TRP A 304 9.55 10.92 3.08
N GLU A 305 10.80 10.56 2.79
CA GLU A 305 11.95 10.81 3.67
C GLU A 305 12.15 12.31 3.94
N LYS A 306 11.92 13.15 2.93
CA LYS A 306 11.96 14.60 3.07
C LYS A 306 10.88 15.12 4.03
N GLN A 307 9.67 14.55 4.00
CA GLN A 307 8.64 14.92 4.99
C GLN A 307 9.01 14.47 6.39
N LEU A 308 9.58 13.28 6.56
CA LEU A 308 10.05 12.81 7.87
C LEU A 308 11.16 13.70 8.44
N LEU A 309 12.10 14.16 7.62
CA LEU A 309 13.11 15.13 8.02
C LEU A 309 12.51 16.47 8.43
N ALA A 310 11.46 16.93 7.76
CA ALA A 310 10.74 18.15 8.14
C ALA A 310 10.02 17.97 9.49
N LEU A 311 9.42 16.80 9.74
CA LEU A 311 8.80 16.46 11.01
C LEU A 311 9.84 16.38 12.14
N GLU A 312 10.96 15.70 11.93
CA GLU A 312 12.04 15.61 12.91
C GLU A 312 12.55 17.01 13.32
N LYS A 313 12.67 17.93 12.36
CA LYS A 313 13.00 19.34 12.65
C LYS A 313 11.92 20.05 13.45
N ALA A 314 10.63 19.86 13.11
CA ALA A 314 9.51 20.48 13.81
C ALA A 314 9.34 19.96 15.25
N PHE A 315 9.64 18.67 15.48
CA PHE A 315 9.52 17.99 16.77
C PHE A 315 10.87 17.82 17.50
N LYS A 316 11.90 18.57 17.09
CA LYS A 316 13.26 18.46 17.66
C LYS A 316 13.30 18.63 19.18
N ALA A 317 12.44 19.50 19.72
CA ALA A 317 12.31 19.72 21.17
C ALA A 317 11.80 18.49 21.94
N GLN A 318 11.15 17.54 21.27
CA GLN A 318 10.65 16.29 21.86
C GLN A 318 11.65 15.13 21.75
N GLY A 319 12.87 15.36 21.23
CA GLY A 319 13.89 14.32 21.09
C GLY A 319 13.53 13.20 20.11
N VAL A 320 12.54 13.43 19.24
CA VAL A 320 12.08 12.46 18.25
C VAL A 320 13.13 12.34 17.14
N ASN A 321 13.54 11.10 16.82
CA ASN A 321 14.40 10.78 15.68
C ASN A 321 13.69 9.73 14.80
N LEU A 322 13.04 10.20 13.73
CA LEU A 322 12.28 9.36 12.81
C LEU A 322 13.19 8.73 11.76
N MET A 323 14.34 9.35 11.48
CA MET A 323 15.29 8.89 10.47
C MET A 323 16.30 7.84 10.99
N ARG A 324 16.21 7.43 12.26
CA ARG A 324 17.09 6.42 12.87
C ARG A 324 17.09 5.09 12.10
N GLY A 325 15.93 4.69 11.58
CA GLY A 325 15.75 3.48 10.78
C GLY A 325 16.15 3.67 9.30
N ALA A 326 16.03 4.88 8.76
CA ALA A 326 16.27 5.16 7.34
C ALA A 326 17.73 4.90 6.93
N LYS A 327 18.70 5.21 7.81
CA LYS A 327 20.13 4.93 7.52
C LYS A 327 20.45 3.45 7.38
N ARG A 328 19.62 2.55 7.94
CA ARG A 328 19.75 1.10 7.72
C ARG A 328 19.08 0.65 6.42
N SER A 329 18.10 1.42 5.92
CA SER A 329 17.29 1.08 4.74
C SER A 329 17.91 1.56 3.44
N THR A 330 18.61 2.69 3.47
CA THR A 330 19.44 3.22 2.37
C THR A 330 20.91 3.03 2.69
N ASN A 331 21.32 1.83 3.14
CA ASN A 331 22.72 1.45 3.05
C ASN A 331 23.07 1.34 1.56
N ARG A 332 23.35 2.50 0.96
CA ARG A 332 24.28 2.71 -0.13
C ARG A 332 25.66 2.34 0.42
N ASP A 333 25.79 1.09 0.89
CA ASP A 333 27.09 0.51 1.16
C ASP A 333 27.81 0.62 -0.16
N PHE A 334 28.78 1.52 -0.20
CA PHE A 334 29.84 1.44 -1.18
C PHE A 334 30.46 0.06 -0.93
N LYS A 335 29.99 -0.96 -1.67
CA LYS A 335 30.75 -2.20 -1.86
C LYS A 335 32.03 -1.77 -2.55
N ILE A 336 33.01 -1.33 -1.76
CA ILE A 336 34.38 -1.22 -2.21
C ILE A 336 34.79 -2.66 -2.49
N MET A 337 34.73 -3.06 -3.76
CA MET A 337 35.39 -4.27 -4.20
C MET A 337 36.89 -3.99 -4.05
N ALA A 338 37.43 -4.30 -2.88
CA ALA A 338 38.86 -4.37 -2.69
C ALA A 338 39.39 -5.44 -3.66
N ARG A 339 40.17 -5.01 -4.64
CA ARG A 339 40.99 -5.86 -5.49
C ARG A 339 42.22 -6.34 -4.73
#